data_AF-A0A229H7K1-F1
#
_entry.id   AF-A0A229H7K1-F1
#
_cell.length_a   1.000
_cell.length_b   1.000
_cell.length_c   1.000
_cell.angle_alpha   90.00
_cell.angle_beta   90.00
_cell.angle_gamma   90.00
#
_symmetry.space_group_name_H-M   'P 1'
#
loop_
_entity.id
_entity.type
_entity.pdbx_description
1 polymer ?
#
loop_
_entity_poly.entity_id
_entity_poly.type
_entity_poly.pdbx_seq_one_letter_code
_entity_poly.pdbx_strand_id
1 'polypeptide(L)'
;MLERLREAGWDMAEGASTLDLASLFYDNGRMVAEVEHHYERQELLLTLTSPDGRQVTVYPVYGDSLETTLDSIVGFQDRVTPDNFQEVLGELVAACPEVYVQEGEDDEPRLLVRE
;
A
#
# COMPACT_ATOMS: atom_id res chain seq x y z
N MET A 1 12.58 8.23 4.89
CA MET A 1 11.91 7.34 3.91
C MET A 1 10.41 7.19 4.17
N LEU A 2 9.98 6.55 5.26
CA LEU A 2 8.58 6.59 5.72
C LEU A 2 8.13 7.97 6.25
N GLU A 3 9.09 8.90 6.35
CA GLU A 3 8.82 10.31 6.63
C GLU A 3 7.82 10.92 5.66
N ARG A 4 7.83 10.52 4.38
CA ARG A 4 6.90 11.06 3.38
C ARG A 4 5.44 10.74 3.73
N LEU A 5 5.17 9.51 4.14
CA LEU A 5 3.84 9.08 4.59
C LEU A 5 3.47 9.78 5.91
N ARG A 6 4.41 9.93 6.85
CA ARG A 6 4.17 10.70 8.07
C ARG A 6 3.83 12.17 7.81
N GLU A 7 4.54 12.81 6.87
CA GLU A 7 4.24 14.18 6.43
C GLU A 7 2.86 14.27 5.77
N ALA A 8 2.42 13.20 5.11
CA ALA A 8 1.08 13.07 4.54
C ALA A 8 -0.02 12.72 5.57
N GLY A 9 0.33 12.61 6.85
CA GLY A 9 -0.61 12.39 7.95
C GLY A 9 -0.81 10.92 8.34
N TRP A 10 0.09 10.02 7.93
CA TRP A 10 0.03 8.62 8.37
C TRP A 10 0.55 8.47 9.80
N ASP A 11 -0.15 7.66 10.59
CA ASP A 11 0.18 7.35 11.97
C ASP A 11 1.02 6.06 12.05
N MET A 12 1.81 5.92 13.11
CA MET A 12 2.52 4.65 13.37
C MET A 12 1.54 3.59 13.85
N ALA A 13 1.58 2.41 13.22
CA ALA A 13 0.82 1.27 13.70
C ALA A 13 1.34 0.81 15.08
N GLU A 14 0.41 0.48 15.99
CA GLU A 14 0.75 -0.05 17.30
C GLU A 14 1.40 -1.44 17.15
N GLY A 15 2.70 -1.54 17.46
CA GLY A 15 3.46 -2.79 17.34
C GLY A 15 4.63 -2.75 16.35
N ALA A 16 4.74 -1.70 15.52
CA ALA A 16 5.80 -1.47 14.53
C ALA A 16 7.22 -1.29 15.11
N SER A 17 7.42 -1.52 16.40
CA SER A 17 8.72 -1.45 17.08
C SER A 17 9.45 -2.79 17.15
N THR A 18 8.87 -3.85 16.58
CA THR A 18 9.43 -5.21 16.65
C THR A 18 9.96 -5.60 15.27
N LEU A 19 11.29 -5.59 15.12
CA LEU A 19 12.08 -6.14 13.99
C LEU A 19 11.89 -5.44 12.64
N ASP A 20 12.72 -4.44 12.32
CA ASP A 20 13.00 -3.88 10.97
C ASP A 20 11.82 -3.47 10.06
N LEU A 21 10.57 -3.63 10.51
CA LEU A 21 9.34 -3.34 9.82
C LEU A 21 8.72 -2.10 10.47
N ALA A 22 8.77 -1.01 9.73
CA ALA A 22 8.02 0.16 10.11
C ALA A 22 6.68 0.12 9.36
N SER A 23 5.62 -0.06 10.14
CA SER A 23 4.23 -0.05 9.68
C SER A 23 3.60 1.31 10.01
N LEU A 24 2.99 1.91 8.99
CA LEU A 24 2.21 3.14 9.10
C LEU A 24 0.77 2.84 8.68
N PHE A 25 -0.20 3.54 9.25
CA PHE A 25 -1.59 3.45 8.79
C PHE A 25 -2.22 4.83 8.55
N TYR A 26 -3.25 4.84 7.71
CA TYR A 26 -4.04 6.00 7.36
C TYR A 26 -5.51 5.61 7.22
N ASP A 27 -6.39 6.33 7.92
CA ASP A 27 -7.84 6.14 7.85
C ASP A 27 -8.48 7.37 7.20
N ASN A 28 -9.06 7.17 6.01
CA ASN A 28 -9.75 8.23 5.27
C ASN A 28 -11.27 8.28 5.55
N GLY A 29 -11.75 7.48 6.51
CA GLY A 29 -13.16 7.31 6.87
C GLY A 29 -13.96 6.39 5.94
N ARG A 30 -13.34 5.89 4.86
CA ARG A 30 -13.93 4.96 3.89
C ARG A 30 -13.13 3.68 3.73
N MET A 31 -11.82 3.75 3.97
CA MET A 31 -10.85 2.67 3.92
C MET A 31 -9.77 2.97 4.97
N VAL A 32 -9.23 1.90 5.55
CA VAL A 32 -7.97 1.96 6.29
C VAL A 32 -6.87 1.44 5.37
N ALA A 33 -5.78 2.18 5.25
CA ALA A 33 -4.60 1.79 4.51
C ALA A 33 -3.44 1.57 5.49
N GLU A 34 -2.72 0.47 5.35
CA GLU A 34 -1.53 0.15 6.15
C GLU A 34 -0.36 -0.09 5.18
N VAL A 35 0.80 0.48 5.49
CA VAL A 35 2.01 0.31 4.69
C VAL A 35 3.12 -0.23 5.58
N GLU A 36 3.59 -1.42 5.24
CA GLU A 36 4.81 -1.99 5.80
C GLU A 36 5.93 -1.95 4.76
N HIS A 37 7.16 -1.84 5.23
CA HIS A 37 8.31 -1.74 4.35
C HIS A 37 9.29 -2.89 4.52
N HIS A 38 9.52 -3.66 3.45
CA HIS A 38 10.45 -4.77 3.41
C HIS A 38 11.75 -4.37 2.70
N TYR A 39 12.70 -3.84 3.47
CA TYR A 39 14.00 -3.34 2.94
C TYR A 39 14.77 -4.38 2.11
N GLU A 40 14.82 -5.64 2.56
CA GLU A 40 15.59 -6.69 1.88
C GLU A 40 15.00 -7.10 0.52
N ARG A 41 13.69 -6.90 0.33
CA ARG A 41 12.96 -7.31 -0.88
C ARG A 41 12.66 -6.16 -1.82
N GLN A 42 13.01 -4.93 -1.44
CA GLN A 42 12.63 -3.71 -2.17
C GLN A 42 11.13 -3.65 -2.48
N GLU A 43 10.33 -4.01 -1.47
CA GLU A 43 8.89 -4.18 -1.58
C GLU A 43 8.20 -3.39 -0.45
N LEU A 44 7.05 -2.80 -0.76
CA LEU A 44 6.11 -2.35 0.26
C LEU A 44 4.97 -3.37 0.37
N LEU A 45 4.43 -3.52 1.57
CA LEU A 45 3.18 -4.20 1.80
C LEU A 45 2.12 -3.14 2.03
N LEU A 46 1.25 -2.89 1.05
CA LEU A 46 0.12 -1.99 1.18
C LEU A 46 -1.15 -2.81 1.41
N THR A 47 -1.64 -2.81 2.64
CA THR A 47 -2.90 -3.45 3.00
C THR A 47 -4.01 -2.42 3.00
N LEU A 48 -5.07 -2.66 2.25
CA LEU A 48 -6.27 -1.83 2.26
C LEU A 48 -7.45 -2.62 2.85
N THR A 49 -8.05 -2.07 3.89
CA THR A 49 -9.15 -2.67 4.63
C THR A 49 -10.40 -1.82 4.50
N SER A 50 -11.47 -2.42 3.98
CA SER A 50 -12.78 -1.78 3.86
C SER A 50 -13.53 -1.79 5.22
N PRO A 51 -14.57 -0.95 5.39
CA PRO A 51 -15.32 -0.88 6.64
C PRO A 51 -16.10 -2.17 6.94
N ASP A 52 -16.40 -2.97 5.90
CA ASP A 52 -17.02 -4.29 6.03
C ASP A 52 -16.00 -5.42 6.33
N GLY A 53 -14.71 -5.07 6.48
CA GLY A 53 -13.64 -5.99 6.86
C GLY A 53 -13.03 -6.76 5.69
N ARG A 54 -13.33 -6.39 4.43
CA ARG A 54 -12.61 -6.95 3.28
C ARG A 54 -11.23 -6.33 3.23
N GLN A 55 -10.24 -7.19 3.02
CA GLN A 55 -8.86 -6.78 2.94
C GLN A 55 -8.32 -7.14 1.57
N VAL A 56 -7.55 -6.22 0.99
CA VAL A 56 -6.72 -6.50 -0.17
C VAL A 56 -5.30 -6.06 0.14
N THR A 57 -4.36 -6.95 -0.10
CA THR A 57 -2.94 -6.67 0.10
C THR A 57 -2.27 -6.48 -1.25
N VAL A 58 -1.48 -5.42 -1.36
CA VAL A 58 -0.81 -5.00 -2.57
C VAL A 58 0.69 -4.97 -2.29
N TYR A 59 1.48 -5.58 -3.16
CA TYR A 59 2.93 -5.73 -3.02
C TYR A 59 3.61 -4.99 -4.17
N PRO A 60 3.77 -3.66 -4.10
CA PRO A 60 4.57 -2.94 -5.08
C PRO A 60 6.07 -3.22 -4.85
N VAL A 61 6.69 -3.89 -5.81
CA VAL A 61 8.14 -4.10 -5.87
C VAL A 61 8.74 -2.89 -6.56
N TYR A 62 9.22 -1.96 -5.75
CA TYR A 62 9.53 -0.60 -6.21
C TYR A 62 10.92 -0.49 -6.84
N GLY A 63 11.88 -1.35 -6.49
CA GLY A 63 13.26 -1.28 -6.99
C GLY A 63 13.90 0.11 -6.74
N ASP A 64 14.16 0.85 -7.81
CA ASP A 64 14.67 2.23 -7.76
C ASP A 64 13.55 3.31 -7.72
N SER A 65 12.27 2.92 -7.82
CA SER A 65 11.10 3.81 -7.95
C SER A 65 10.38 4.08 -6.63
N LEU A 66 11.03 3.88 -5.49
CA LEU A 66 10.40 3.99 -4.17
C LEU A 66 9.68 5.33 -3.95
N GLU A 67 10.33 6.45 -4.28
CA GLU A 67 9.75 7.78 -4.07
C GLU A 67 8.47 7.97 -4.90
N THR A 68 8.47 7.51 -6.15
CA THR A 68 7.30 7.54 -7.04
C THR A 68 6.18 6.66 -6.52
N THR A 69 6.50 5.47 -6.01
CA THR A 69 5.52 4.56 -5.40
C THR A 69 4.87 5.19 -4.16
N LEU A 70 5.67 5.80 -3.28
CA LEU A 70 5.16 6.49 -2.08
C LEU A 70 4.31 7.72 -2.45
N ASP A 71 4.72 8.51 -3.44
CA ASP A 71 3.94 9.66 -3.91
C ASP A 71 2.59 9.23 -4.52
N SER A 72 2.58 8.11 -5.24
CA SER A 72 1.34 7.51 -5.73
C SER A 72 0.41 7.11 -4.58
N ILE A 73 0.94 6.45 -3.53
CA ILE A 73 0.16 6.04 -2.35
C ILE A 73 -0.46 7.28 -1.67
N VAL A 74 0.34 8.32 -1.45
CA VAL A 74 -0.15 9.58 -0.89
C VAL A 74 -1.19 10.23 -1.80
N GLY A 75 -1.01 10.18 -3.12
CA GLY A 75 -1.90 10.79 -4.10
C GLY A 75 -3.30 10.16 -4.17
N PHE A 76 -3.48 8.92 -3.70
CA PHE A 76 -4.79 8.27 -3.64
C PHE A 76 -5.34 8.06 -2.24
N GLN A 77 -4.55 8.27 -1.18
CA GLN A 77 -4.92 7.96 0.21
C GLN A 77 -6.29 8.56 0.63
N ASP A 78 -6.59 9.79 0.21
CA ASP A 78 -7.82 10.51 0.59
C ASP A 78 -9.04 10.12 -0.26
N ARG A 79 -8.82 9.44 -1.39
CA ARG A 79 -9.88 9.15 -2.38
C ARG A 79 -10.15 7.67 -2.59
N VAL A 80 -9.28 6.78 -2.12
CA VAL A 80 -9.49 5.34 -2.25
C VAL A 80 -10.75 4.91 -1.48
N THR A 81 -11.58 4.10 -2.15
CA THR A 81 -12.82 3.52 -1.66
C THR A 81 -12.92 2.07 -2.13
N PRO A 82 -13.84 1.26 -1.57
CA PRO A 82 -14.07 -0.10 -2.07
C PRO A 82 -14.46 -0.15 -3.55
N ASP A 83 -15.16 0.88 -4.04
CA ASP A 83 -15.69 0.93 -5.41
C ASP A 83 -14.66 1.37 -6.46
N ASN A 84 -13.65 2.18 -6.09
CA ASN A 84 -12.65 2.71 -7.03
C ASN A 84 -11.26 2.07 -6.86
N PHE A 85 -11.15 1.04 -6.02
CA PHE A 85 -9.88 0.39 -5.70
C PHE A 85 -9.11 -0.06 -6.95
N GLN A 86 -9.79 -0.65 -7.94
CA GLN A 86 -9.17 -1.10 -9.19
C GLN A 86 -8.59 0.07 -10.02
N GLU A 87 -9.24 1.24 -10.00
CA GLU A 87 -8.72 2.45 -10.67
C GLU A 87 -7.44 2.94 -9.98
N VAL A 88 -7.48 2.99 -8.65
CA VAL A 88 -6.34 3.39 -7.82
C VAL A 88 -5.14 2.45 -7.99
N LEU A 89 -5.38 1.13 -8.07
CA LEU A 89 -4.33 0.15 -8.38
C LEU A 89 -3.67 0.40 -9.74
N GLY A 90 -4.45 0.82 -10.74
CA GLY A 90 -3.92 1.19 -12.05
C GLY A 90 -2.92 2.33 -11.99
N GLU A 91 -3.14 3.29 -11.08
CA GLU A 91 -2.20 4.39 -10.86
C GLU A 91 -0.92 3.91 -10.18
N LEU A 92 -1.03 2.98 -9.22
CA LEU A 92 0.12 2.38 -8.57
C LEU A 92 0.96 1.54 -9.55
N VAL A 93 0.31 0.78 -10.44
CA VAL A 93 0.98 0.03 -11.53
C VAL A 93 1.65 0.97 -12.54
N ALA A 94 1.15 2.19 -12.71
CA ALA A 94 1.82 3.19 -13.55
C ALA A 94 3.06 3.80 -12.88
N ALA A 95 3.07 3.86 -11.55
CA ALA A 95 4.15 4.43 -10.73
C ALA A 95 5.24 3.41 -10.36
N CYS A 96 4.90 2.12 -10.30
CA CYS A 96 5.75 1.03 -9.81
C CYS A 96 5.95 -0.03 -10.90
N PRO A 97 7.18 -0.53 -11.13
CA PRO A 97 7.46 -1.45 -12.23
C PRO A 97 6.73 -2.80 -12.11
N GLU A 98 6.57 -3.29 -10.88
CA GLU A 98 5.89 -4.53 -10.58
C GLU A 98 4.98 -4.34 -9.37
N VAL A 99 3.73 -4.80 -9.49
CA VAL A 99 2.75 -4.73 -8.41
C VAL A 99 2.01 -6.06 -8.34
N TYR A 100 2.07 -6.74 -7.20
CA TYR A 100 1.28 -7.95 -6.97
C TYR A 100 0.07 -7.62 -6.11
N VAL A 101 -1.05 -8.33 -6.30
CA VAL A 101 -2.27 -8.14 -5.51
C VAL A 101 -2.76 -9.49 -5.00
N GLN A 102 -3.16 -9.50 -3.74
CA GLN A 102 -3.73 -10.63 -3.05
C GLN A 102 -5.08 -10.23 -2.43
N GLU A 103 -6.16 -10.80 -2.94
CA GLU A 103 -7.53 -10.54 -2.49
C GLU A 103 -7.96 -11.59 -1.46
N GLY A 104 -7.44 -11.50 -0.24
CA GLY A 104 -7.75 -12.42 0.86
C GLY A 104 -6.53 -13.20 1.37
N GLU A 105 -6.56 -13.60 2.64
CA GLU A 105 -5.39 -14.15 3.36
C GLU A 105 -4.88 -15.47 2.76
N ASP A 106 -5.76 -16.27 2.16
CA ASP A 106 -5.45 -17.58 1.55
C ASP A 106 -5.22 -17.52 0.03
N ASP A 107 -5.43 -16.38 -0.63
CA ASP A 107 -5.26 -16.24 -2.08
C ASP A 107 -3.78 -16.12 -2.47
N GLU A 108 -3.40 -16.66 -3.64
CA GLU A 108 -2.05 -16.46 -4.17
C GLU A 108 -1.90 -15.04 -4.76
N PRO A 109 -0.81 -14.31 -4.44
CA PRO A 109 -0.58 -12.99 -5.00
C PRO A 109 -0.40 -13.06 -6.52
N ARG A 110 -1.13 -12.20 -7.25
CA ARG A 110 -1.12 -12.15 -8.72
C ARG A 110 -0.46 -10.87 -9.19
N LEU A 111 0.44 -10.98 -10.16
CA LEU A 111 1.05 -9.82 -10.81
C LEU A 111 -0.02 -9.05 -11.58
N LEU A 112 -0.18 -7.77 -11.24
CA LEU A 112 -0.91 -6.81 -12.06
C LEU A 112 0.02 -6.28 -13.14
N VAL A 113 -0.34 -6.54 -14.38
CA VAL A 113 0.36 -6.01 -15.55
C VAL A 113 -0.42 -4.84 -16.13
N ARG A 114 0.30 -3.84 -16.62
CA ARG A 114 -0.28 -2.74 -17.38
C ARG A 114 -0.73 -3.27 -18.75
N GLU A 115 -2.04 -3.35 -18.99
CA GLU A 115 -2.61 -3.63 -20.31
C GLU A 115 -2.42 -2.47 -21.29
#